data_AF-A0A1S3WDQ3-F1
#
_entry.id   AF-A0A1S3WDQ3-F1
#
_cell.length_a   1.000
_cell.length_b   1.000
_cell.length_c   1.000
_cell.angle_alpha   90.00
_cell.angle_beta   90.00
_cell.angle_gamma   90.00
#
_symmetry.space_group_name_H-M   'P 1'
#
loop_
_entity.id
_entity.type
_entity.pdbx_description
1 polymer ?
#
loop_
_entity_poly.entity_id
_entity_poly.type
_entity_poly.pdbx_seq_one_letter_code
_entity_poly.pdbx_strand_id
1 'polypeptide(L)'
;MLEASHAAKLGSQLAELHLHNKKLGDALQKEASTVGKGGGQVELPFVEQFGFDVVTCCGYLPQVNDWQEDWVAFYAQQRIQPQMDMVEKGSGDREARELWAALQLKIPGLFRDVDITPALLHGDLWGGNVAEDASGPIIFDPASFYGHSEYELAIAGMFGGFSSSFYSAYHSRIPKAPGFEKRLQLYQLFHYLNHWNHFGSGYKGSSLNIMRNLIK
;
A
#
# COMPACT_ATOMS: atom_id res chain seq x y z
N MET A 1 -20.15 -7.00 -6.84
CA MET A 1 -19.45 -5.93 -7.60
C MET A 1 -20.24 -4.67 -7.33
N LEU A 2 -19.58 -3.59 -6.87
CA LEU A 2 -20.24 -2.33 -6.56
C LEU A 2 -20.97 -1.74 -7.78
N GLU A 3 -22.05 -1.01 -7.53
CA GLU A 3 -22.64 -0.14 -8.55
C GLU A 3 -21.60 0.89 -9.04
N ALA A 4 -21.68 1.29 -10.31
CA ALA A 4 -20.67 2.17 -10.92
C ALA A 4 -20.55 3.54 -10.21
N SER A 5 -21.67 4.08 -9.72
CA SER A 5 -21.71 5.33 -8.93
C SER A 5 -20.98 5.17 -7.59
N HIS A 6 -21.21 4.06 -6.88
CA HIS A 6 -20.55 3.75 -5.61
C HIS A 6 -19.07 3.42 -5.79
N ALA A 7 -18.69 2.74 -6.87
CA ALA A 7 -17.29 2.49 -7.20
C ALA A 7 -16.51 3.80 -7.43
N ALA A 8 -17.07 4.74 -8.20
CA ALA A 8 -16.46 6.06 -8.40
C ALA A 8 -16.39 6.88 -7.10
N LYS A 9 -17.44 6.82 -6.26
CA LYS A 9 -17.48 7.44 -4.93
C LYS A 9 -16.37 6.89 -4.03
N LEU A 10 -16.22 5.56 -3.97
CA LEU A 10 -15.18 4.90 -3.20
C LEU A 10 -13.78 5.31 -3.66
N GLY A 11 -13.54 5.34 -4.98
CA GLY A 11 -12.25 5.76 -5.52
C GLY A 11 -11.88 7.20 -5.16
N SER A 12 -12.87 8.10 -5.19
CA SER A 12 -12.69 9.50 -4.75
C SER A 12 -12.41 9.60 -3.26
N GLN A 13 -13.17 8.89 -2.42
CA GLN A 13 -13.02 8.92 -0.97
C GLN A 13 -11.70 8.32 -0.50
N LEU A 14 -11.24 7.24 -1.15
CA LEU A 14 -9.94 6.63 -0.86
C LEU A 14 -8.77 7.57 -1.22
N ALA A 15 -8.86 8.26 -2.37
CA ALA A 15 -7.86 9.26 -2.72
C ALA A 15 -7.84 10.43 -1.72
N GLU A 16 -9.01 10.85 -1.21
CA GLU A 16 -9.09 11.87 -0.17
C GLU A 16 -8.47 11.41 1.15
N LEU A 17 -8.68 10.15 1.55
CA LEU A 17 -8.02 9.53 2.70
C LEU A 17 -6.49 9.56 2.52
N HIS A 18 -5.99 9.16 1.36
CA HIS A 18 -4.55 9.12 1.09
C HIS A 18 -3.91 10.52 1.01
N LEU A 19 -4.66 11.54 0.56
CA LEU A 19 -4.19 12.92 0.52
C LEU A 19 -4.31 13.63 1.88
N HIS A 20 -5.01 13.06 2.85
CA HIS A 20 -5.30 13.72 4.12
C HIS A 20 -4.02 14.16 4.84
N ASN A 21 -3.08 13.23 5.06
CA ASN A 21 -1.84 13.54 5.77
C ASN A 21 -0.97 14.57 5.00
N LYS A 22 -0.93 14.48 3.66
CA LYS A 22 -0.25 15.49 2.84
C LYS A 22 -0.85 16.89 3.02
N LYS A 23 -2.19 17.00 3.05
CA LYS A 23 -2.87 18.29 3.31
C LYS A 23 -2.55 18.86 4.69
N LEU A 24 -2.40 18.02 5.70
CA LEU A 24 -1.95 18.44 7.04
C LEU A 24 -0.53 19.02 6.96
N GLY A 25 0.41 18.32 6.31
CA GLY A 25 1.77 18.80 6.11
C GLY A 25 1.83 20.14 5.35
N ASP A 26 1.07 20.26 4.25
CA ASP A 26 0.98 21.49 3.46
C ASP A 26 0.41 22.67 4.27
N ALA A 27 -0.55 22.41 5.16
CA ALA A 27 -1.14 23.42 6.04
C ALA A 27 -0.14 23.89 7.10
N LEU A 28 0.58 22.97 7.75
CA LEU A 28 1.61 23.29 8.73
C LEU A 28 2.74 24.14 8.12
N GLN A 29 3.18 23.81 6.89
CA GLN A 29 4.19 24.60 6.18
C GLN A 29 3.71 26.03 5.87
N LYS A 30 2.43 26.20 5.50
CA LYS A 30 1.83 27.51 5.24
C LYS A 30 1.70 28.34 6.52
N GLU A 31 1.30 27.72 7.63
CA GLU A 31 1.21 28.37 8.95
C GLU A 31 2.59 28.80 9.44
N ALA A 32 3.60 27.93 9.35
CA ALA A 32 4.98 28.27 9.68
C ALA A 32 5.54 29.41 8.82
N SER A 33 5.03 29.58 7.60
CA SER A 33 5.39 30.67 6.68
C SER A 33 4.63 31.98 6.93
N THR A 34 3.66 32.01 7.86
CA THR A 34 2.82 33.18 8.15
C THR A 34 3.11 33.72 9.55
N VAL A 35 3.74 34.90 9.65
CA VAL A 35 3.95 35.57 10.95
C VAL A 35 2.61 36.15 11.45
N GLY A 36 2.02 35.57 12.50
CA GLY A 36 0.99 36.25 13.30
C GLY A 36 -0.39 35.60 13.45
N LYS A 37 -0.57 34.29 13.28
CA LYS A 37 -1.83 33.63 13.69
C LYS A 37 -1.58 32.47 14.65
N GLY A 38 -2.16 32.59 15.83
CA GLY A 38 -2.15 31.57 16.88
C GLY A 38 -2.97 30.34 16.50
N GLY A 39 -2.55 29.21 17.08
CA GLY A 39 -2.93 27.83 16.74
C GLY A 39 -4.41 27.60 16.50
N GLY A 40 -4.75 27.28 15.26
CA GLY A 40 -5.93 26.47 14.97
C GLY A 40 -5.67 25.05 15.47
N GLN A 41 -6.62 24.47 16.21
CA GLN A 41 -6.57 23.05 16.57
C GLN A 41 -6.67 22.22 15.29
N VAL A 42 -5.55 21.62 14.88
CA VAL A 42 -5.61 20.49 13.95
C VAL A 42 -6.05 19.28 14.78
N GLU A 43 -7.18 18.66 14.42
CA GLU A 43 -7.73 17.50 15.15
C GLU A 43 -6.76 16.32 15.22
N LEU A 44 -5.86 16.19 14.23
CA LEU A 44 -4.84 15.14 14.16
C LEU A 44 -3.49 15.73 13.70
N PRO A 45 -2.37 15.35 14.33
CA PRO A 45 -1.05 15.81 13.92
C PRO A 45 -0.63 15.21 12.57
N PHE A 46 0.22 15.93 11.84
CA PHE A 46 0.90 15.39 10.66
C PHE A 46 1.80 14.21 11.04
N VAL A 47 1.77 13.15 10.22
CA VAL A 47 2.58 11.94 10.41
C VAL A 47 3.75 11.97 9.44
N GLU A 48 4.97 12.07 9.97
CA GLU A 48 6.20 12.19 9.19
C GLU A 48 6.79 10.85 8.75
N GLN A 49 6.44 9.77 9.46
CA GLN A 49 7.05 8.45 9.33
C GLN A 49 6.08 7.41 8.75
N PHE A 50 6.61 6.31 8.25
CA PHE A 50 5.88 5.12 7.79
C PHE A 50 5.79 4.11 8.91
N GLY A 51 4.64 3.47 9.08
CA GLY A 51 4.40 2.54 10.18
C GLY A 51 3.04 2.72 10.83
N PHE A 52 2.91 2.22 12.04
CA PHE A 52 1.69 2.27 12.84
C PHE A 52 2.02 1.97 14.31
N ASP A 53 1.25 2.53 15.24
CA ASP A 53 1.53 2.40 16.67
C ASP A 53 1.40 0.97 17.22
N VAL A 54 0.73 0.09 16.47
CA VAL A 54 0.52 -1.31 16.84
C VAL A 54 0.79 -2.23 15.66
N VAL A 55 1.15 -3.47 15.98
CA VAL A 55 1.16 -4.57 15.03
C VAL A 55 -0.27 -4.79 14.51
N THR A 56 -0.43 -4.76 13.18
CA THR A 56 -1.67 -5.14 12.51
C THR A 56 -1.55 -6.53 11.91
N CYS A 57 -2.62 -7.07 11.33
CA CYS A 57 -2.61 -8.38 10.68
C CYS A 57 -3.21 -8.28 9.28
N CYS A 58 -2.58 -8.94 8.29
CA CYS A 58 -3.15 -9.15 6.97
C CYS A 58 -3.53 -10.63 6.84
N GLY A 59 -4.83 -10.93 6.98
CA GLY A 59 -5.29 -12.25 7.41
C GLY A 59 -4.86 -12.53 8.85
N TYR A 60 -4.38 -13.74 9.15
CA TYR A 60 -3.80 -14.07 10.47
C TYR A 60 -2.30 -13.78 10.61
N LEU A 61 -1.62 -13.31 9.56
CA LEU A 61 -0.18 -13.06 9.60
C LEU A 61 0.08 -11.64 10.13
N PRO A 62 0.90 -11.49 11.21
CA PRO A 62 1.20 -10.19 11.77
C PRO A 62 2.08 -9.35 10.83
N GLN A 63 1.85 -8.04 10.81
CA GLN A 63 2.63 -7.04 10.12
C GLN A 63 3.34 -6.17 11.15
N VAL A 64 4.68 -6.25 11.16
CA VAL A 64 5.50 -5.32 11.94
C VAL A 64 5.34 -3.93 11.35
N ASN A 65 5.12 -2.94 12.21
CA ASN A 65 4.76 -1.58 11.83
C ASN A 65 5.65 -0.53 12.53
N ASP A 66 6.85 -0.94 12.95
CA ASP A 66 7.78 -0.05 13.63
C ASP A 66 8.04 1.18 12.76
N TRP A 67 7.90 2.37 13.35
CA TRP A 67 8.03 3.63 12.65
C TRP A 67 9.39 3.78 11.96
N GLN A 68 9.38 4.20 10.70
CA GLN A 68 10.56 4.41 9.85
C GLN A 68 10.43 5.69 9.03
N GLU A 69 11.55 6.39 8.82
CA GLU A 69 11.58 7.59 7.98
C GLU A 69 11.65 7.27 6.48
N ASP A 70 12.26 6.15 6.11
CA ASP A 70 12.44 5.75 4.71
C ASP A 70 11.44 4.67 4.29
N TRP A 71 10.58 4.99 3.33
CA TRP A 71 9.59 4.07 2.80
C TRP A 71 10.23 2.82 2.18
N VAL A 72 11.34 2.99 1.48
CA VAL A 72 11.97 1.89 0.74
C VAL A 72 12.51 0.84 1.70
N ALA A 73 13.19 1.27 2.77
CA ALA A 73 13.64 0.43 3.86
C ALA A 73 12.46 -0.21 4.59
N PHE A 74 11.43 0.57 4.97
CA PHE A 74 10.23 0.06 5.63
C PHE A 74 9.59 -1.07 4.81
N TYR A 75 9.37 -0.83 3.52
CA TYR A 75 8.71 -1.80 2.66
C TYR A 75 9.57 -3.06 2.44
N ALA A 76 10.86 -2.90 2.16
CA ALA A 76 11.74 -4.06 1.94
C ALA A 76 11.88 -4.91 3.22
N GLN A 77 12.09 -4.27 4.38
CA GLN A 77 12.44 -4.96 5.63
C GLN A 77 11.24 -5.39 6.45
N GLN A 78 10.15 -4.62 6.47
CA GLN A 78 8.97 -4.89 7.30
C GLN A 78 7.75 -5.38 6.50
N ARG A 79 7.81 -5.46 5.16
CA ARG A 79 6.76 -6.08 4.34
C ARG A 79 7.25 -7.31 3.60
N ILE A 80 8.28 -7.18 2.76
CA ILE A 80 8.70 -8.30 1.91
C ILE A 80 9.59 -9.29 2.66
N GLN A 81 10.60 -8.83 3.41
CA GLN A 81 11.54 -9.72 4.10
C GLN A 81 10.84 -10.73 5.04
N PRO A 82 9.85 -10.35 5.89
CA PRO A 82 9.17 -11.32 6.75
C PRO A 82 8.43 -12.39 5.96
N GLN A 83 7.87 -12.03 4.80
CA GLN A 83 7.19 -12.98 3.91
C GLN A 83 8.20 -13.96 3.28
N MET A 84 9.39 -13.47 2.92
CA MET A 84 10.48 -14.31 2.42
C MET A 84 11.04 -15.25 3.48
N ASP A 85 11.17 -14.78 4.72
CA ASP A 85 11.63 -15.60 5.85
C ASP A 85 10.64 -16.76 6.11
N MET A 86 9.34 -16.51 5.99
CA MET A 86 8.30 -17.54 6.07
C MET A 86 8.38 -18.53 4.91
N VAL A 87 8.61 -18.06 3.68
CA VAL A 87 8.81 -18.94 2.51
C VAL A 87 10.04 -19.83 2.69
N GLU A 88 11.15 -19.27 3.17
CA GLU A 88 12.39 -20.02 3.46
C GLU A 88 12.14 -21.07 4.55
N LYS A 89 11.53 -20.68 5.67
CA LYS A 89 11.23 -21.60 6.78
C LYS A 89 10.24 -22.70 6.37
N GLY A 90 9.25 -22.37 5.54
CA GLY A 90 8.17 -23.28 5.15
C GLY A 90 8.57 -24.23 4.02
N SER A 91 9.35 -23.78 3.05
CA SER A 91 9.65 -24.54 1.82
C SER A 91 11.12 -24.60 1.42
N GLY A 92 11.98 -23.72 1.95
CA GLY A 92 13.38 -23.61 1.53
C GLY A 92 13.54 -23.35 0.03
N ASP A 93 12.63 -22.56 -0.56
CA ASP A 93 12.56 -22.38 -2.00
C ASP A 93 13.79 -21.62 -2.54
N ARG A 94 14.71 -22.38 -3.14
CA ARG A 94 15.99 -21.85 -3.63
C ARG A 94 15.80 -20.75 -4.67
N GLU A 95 14.83 -20.88 -5.57
CA GLU A 95 14.60 -19.88 -6.61
C GLU A 95 14.06 -18.58 -6.01
N ALA A 96 13.09 -18.67 -5.10
CA ALA A 96 12.56 -17.50 -4.39
C ALA A 96 13.67 -16.73 -3.67
N ARG A 97 14.58 -17.44 -3.00
CA ARG A 97 15.73 -16.85 -2.30
C ARG A 97 16.70 -16.14 -3.25
N GLU A 98 17.07 -16.79 -4.37
CA GLU A 98 17.98 -16.21 -5.37
C GLU A 98 17.36 -14.97 -6.05
N LEU A 99 16.07 -15.03 -6.40
CA LEU A 99 15.35 -13.91 -6.98
C LEU A 99 15.19 -12.74 -5.99
N TRP A 100 14.92 -13.03 -4.72
CA TRP A 100 14.82 -12.00 -3.69
C TRP A 100 16.13 -11.24 -3.51
N ALA A 101 17.26 -11.95 -3.42
CA ALA A 101 18.57 -11.34 -3.30
C ALA A 101 18.88 -10.39 -4.48
N ALA A 102 18.49 -10.77 -5.70
CA ALA A 102 18.62 -9.90 -6.88
C ALA A 102 17.66 -8.70 -6.85
N LEU A 103 16.41 -8.92 -6.43
CA LEU A 103 15.37 -7.90 -6.39
C LEU A 103 15.65 -6.81 -5.34
N GLN A 104 16.19 -7.18 -4.17
CA GLN A 104 16.57 -6.21 -3.12
C GLN A 104 17.47 -5.10 -3.67
N LEU A 105 18.41 -5.43 -4.56
CA LEU A 105 19.32 -4.47 -5.17
C LEU A 105 18.63 -3.52 -6.17
N LYS A 106 17.48 -3.92 -6.71
CA LYS A 106 16.71 -3.16 -7.70
C LYS A 106 15.65 -2.26 -7.06
N ILE A 107 15.11 -2.64 -5.91
CA ILE A 107 14.02 -1.94 -5.22
C ILE A 107 14.28 -0.43 -5.09
N PRO A 108 15.44 0.07 -4.60
CA PRO A 108 15.69 1.51 -4.50
C PRO A 108 15.59 2.25 -5.83
N GLY A 109 15.94 1.58 -6.95
CA GLY A 109 15.81 2.14 -8.29
C GLY A 109 14.38 2.41 -8.74
N LEU A 110 13.38 1.71 -8.17
CA LEU A 110 11.97 1.86 -8.53
C LEU A 110 11.32 3.11 -7.92
N PHE A 111 12.01 3.77 -6.98
CA PHE A 111 11.49 4.89 -6.19
C PHE A 111 12.26 6.21 -6.38
N ARG A 112 13.22 6.29 -7.32
CA ARG A 112 14.07 7.49 -7.46
C ARG A 112 13.34 8.76 -7.88
N ASP A 113 12.28 8.62 -8.66
CA ASP A 113 11.55 9.74 -9.28
C ASP A 113 10.16 9.94 -8.65
N VAL A 114 10.01 9.57 -7.37
CA VAL A 114 8.75 9.72 -6.64
C VAL A 114 8.98 10.18 -5.21
N ASP A 115 8.32 11.28 -4.84
CA ASP A 115 8.23 11.72 -3.46
C ASP A 115 7.07 11.01 -2.77
N ILE A 116 7.35 10.40 -1.62
CA ILE A 116 6.38 9.59 -0.90
C ILE A 116 6.04 10.29 0.41
N THR A 117 4.79 10.73 0.54
CA THR A 117 4.23 11.17 1.82
C THR A 117 3.50 9.98 2.46
N PRO A 118 3.68 9.71 3.77
CA PRO A 118 2.92 8.67 4.44
C PRO A 118 1.41 8.92 4.31
N ALA A 119 0.68 7.96 3.76
CA ALA A 119 -0.76 7.97 3.62
C ALA A 119 -1.34 6.87 4.50
N LEU A 120 -2.44 7.16 5.21
CA LEU A 120 -3.16 6.12 5.96
C LEU A 120 -3.80 5.15 4.96
N LEU A 121 -3.39 3.89 5.03
CA LEU A 121 -3.88 2.82 4.16
C LEU A 121 -4.94 1.98 4.88
N HIS A 122 -5.88 1.43 4.11
CA HIS A 122 -6.69 0.30 4.55
C HIS A 122 -5.83 -0.95 4.68
N GLY A 123 -4.90 -1.19 3.74
CA GLY A 123 -3.85 -2.21 3.83
C GLY A 123 -4.24 -3.61 3.33
N ASP A 124 -5.53 -3.87 3.18
CA ASP A 124 -6.10 -5.11 2.62
C ASP A 124 -7.39 -4.85 1.82
N LEU A 125 -7.44 -3.81 0.98
CA LEU A 125 -8.66 -3.41 0.28
C LEU A 125 -8.91 -4.24 -1.00
N TRP A 126 -9.34 -5.49 -0.86
CA TRP A 126 -9.82 -6.32 -1.97
C TRP A 126 -11.35 -6.40 -2.01
N GLY A 127 -11.92 -6.99 -3.07
CA GLY A 127 -13.37 -7.06 -3.27
C GLY A 127 -14.16 -7.79 -2.18
N GLY A 128 -13.49 -8.59 -1.33
CA GLY A 128 -14.10 -9.20 -0.15
C GLY A 128 -14.27 -8.25 1.04
N ASN A 129 -13.52 -7.16 1.08
CA ASN A 129 -13.46 -6.16 2.16
C ASN A 129 -14.23 -4.88 1.82
N VAL A 130 -15.16 -4.97 0.87
CA VAL A 130 -15.97 -3.85 0.40
C VAL A 130 -17.42 -4.29 0.21
N ALA A 131 -18.34 -3.47 0.71
CA ALA A 131 -19.78 -3.59 0.53
C ALA A 131 -20.39 -2.23 0.16
N GLU A 132 -21.69 -2.21 -0.05
CA GLU A 132 -22.46 -0.98 -0.26
C GLU A 132 -23.82 -1.06 0.43
N ASP A 133 -24.32 0.09 0.85
CA ASP A 133 -25.70 0.28 1.29
C ASP A 133 -26.31 1.51 0.62
N ALA A 134 -27.49 1.94 1.08
CA ALA A 134 -28.17 3.12 0.54
C ALA A 134 -27.40 4.45 0.76
N SER A 135 -26.42 4.48 1.65
CA SER A 135 -25.57 5.64 1.94
C SER A 135 -24.29 5.67 1.11
N GLY A 136 -23.85 4.50 0.61
CA GLY A 136 -22.75 4.36 -0.35
C GLY A 136 -21.81 3.20 -0.01
N PRO A 137 -20.54 3.27 -0.44
CA PRO A 137 -19.57 2.21 -0.23
C PRO A 137 -19.14 2.14 1.24
N ILE A 138 -18.92 0.92 1.73
CA ILE A 138 -18.44 0.59 3.07
C ILE A 138 -17.20 -0.28 2.91
N ILE A 139 -16.13 0.03 3.63
CA ILE A 139 -14.90 -0.77 3.71
C ILE A 139 -14.73 -1.32 5.12
N PHE A 140 -14.19 -2.52 5.26
CA PHE A 140 -14.06 -3.22 6.53
C PHE A 140 -12.86 -4.19 6.53
N ASP A 141 -12.52 -4.70 7.70
CA ASP A 141 -11.37 -5.59 7.95
C ASP A 141 -10.01 -5.00 7.51
N PRO A 142 -9.62 -3.83 8.06
CA PRO A 142 -8.36 -3.19 7.68
C PRO A 142 -7.13 -3.89 8.26
N ALA A 143 -6.04 -3.78 7.50
CA ALA A 143 -4.67 -4.06 7.92
C ALA A 143 -3.85 -2.76 7.91
N SER A 144 -4.36 -1.74 8.60
CA SER A 144 -3.92 -0.34 8.43
C SER A 144 -2.49 -0.05 8.86
N PHE A 145 -1.88 0.87 8.13
CA PHE A 145 -0.61 1.52 8.46
C PHE A 145 -0.43 2.78 7.61
N TYR A 146 0.51 3.64 7.98
CA TYR A 146 0.96 4.74 7.14
C TYR A 146 2.02 4.25 6.14
N GLY A 147 1.71 4.36 4.85
CA GLY A 147 2.54 3.85 3.77
C GLY A 147 2.46 4.66 2.48
N HIS A 148 3.09 4.18 1.42
CA HIS A 148 2.91 4.77 0.09
C HIS A 148 1.52 4.45 -0.46
N SER A 149 0.76 5.46 -0.87
CA SER A 149 -0.62 5.34 -1.37
C SER A 149 -0.80 4.35 -2.53
N GLU A 150 0.23 4.15 -3.35
CA GLU A 150 0.18 3.18 -4.46
C GLU A 150 0.07 1.72 -3.97
N TYR A 151 0.44 1.42 -2.72
CA TYR A 151 0.34 0.09 -2.13
C TYR A 151 -1.10 -0.45 -2.17
N GLU A 152 -2.08 0.39 -1.82
CA GLU A 152 -3.49 -0.02 -1.74
C GLU A 152 -4.05 -0.51 -3.08
N LEU A 153 -3.57 0.09 -4.18
CA LEU A 153 -4.04 -0.21 -5.52
C LEU A 153 -3.61 -1.61 -5.99
N ALA A 154 -2.59 -2.20 -5.36
CA ALA A 154 -2.13 -3.54 -5.71
C ALA A 154 -3.18 -4.60 -5.38
N ILE A 155 -3.62 -4.65 -4.12
CA ILE A 155 -4.57 -5.64 -3.63
C ILE A 155 -5.97 -5.43 -4.23
N ALA A 156 -6.38 -4.17 -4.42
CA ALA A 156 -7.61 -3.81 -5.13
C ALA A 156 -7.63 -4.34 -6.58
N GLY A 157 -6.46 -4.46 -7.22
CA GLY A 157 -6.32 -4.95 -8.58
C GLY A 157 -6.25 -6.47 -8.73
N MET A 158 -5.98 -7.23 -7.65
CA MET A 158 -5.58 -8.64 -7.74
C MET A 158 -6.75 -9.62 -7.85
N PHE A 159 -7.84 -9.40 -7.10
CA PHE A 159 -8.95 -10.38 -6.97
C PHE A 159 -10.27 -9.88 -7.56
N GLY A 160 -10.21 -8.84 -8.40
CA GLY A 160 -11.39 -8.17 -8.92
C GLY A 160 -12.16 -7.41 -7.83
N GLY A 161 -13.37 -6.98 -8.16
CA GLY A 161 -14.24 -6.23 -7.25
C GLY A 161 -14.27 -4.72 -7.49
N PHE A 162 -13.26 -4.16 -8.15
CA PHE A 162 -13.17 -2.74 -8.49
C PHE A 162 -13.26 -2.51 -9.99
N SER A 163 -14.19 -1.65 -10.41
CA SER A 163 -14.38 -1.31 -11.83
C SER A 163 -13.45 -0.16 -12.27
N SER A 164 -13.36 0.08 -13.58
CA SER A 164 -12.57 1.20 -14.14
C SER A 164 -12.99 2.56 -13.59
N SER A 165 -14.26 2.71 -13.18
CA SER A 165 -14.77 3.94 -12.57
C SER A 165 -14.11 4.27 -11.23
N PHE A 166 -13.79 3.25 -10.41
CA PHE A 166 -13.03 3.41 -9.16
C PHE A 166 -11.64 3.96 -9.44
N TYR A 167 -10.89 3.30 -10.33
CA TYR A 167 -9.52 3.72 -10.67
C TYR A 167 -9.47 5.09 -11.34
N SER A 168 -10.43 5.39 -12.22
CA SER A 168 -10.52 6.70 -12.89
C SER A 168 -10.79 7.81 -11.87
N ALA A 169 -11.71 7.59 -10.93
CA ALA A 169 -12.01 8.55 -9.88
C ALA A 169 -10.81 8.75 -8.94
N TYR A 170 -10.14 7.68 -8.53
CA TYR A 170 -8.93 7.75 -7.70
C TYR A 170 -7.80 8.54 -8.42
N HIS A 171 -7.48 8.15 -9.66
CA HIS A 171 -6.37 8.75 -10.40
C HIS A 171 -6.66 10.17 -10.91
N SER A 172 -7.92 10.59 -10.96
CA SER A 172 -8.27 12.00 -11.18
C SER A 172 -7.77 12.92 -10.07
N ARG A 173 -7.57 12.39 -8.85
CA ARG A 173 -7.08 13.11 -7.67
C ARG A 173 -5.60 12.84 -7.40
N ILE A 174 -5.16 11.58 -7.59
CA ILE A 174 -3.77 11.17 -7.43
C ILE A 174 -3.27 10.56 -8.76
N PRO A 175 -2.72 11.38 -9.67
CA PRO A 175 -2.19 10.89 -10.94
C PRO A 175 -1.10 9.85 -10.75
N LYS A 176 -1.01 8.89 -11.69
CA LYS A 176 0.07 7.89 -11.67
C LYS A 176 1.43 8.57 -11.82
N ALA A 177 2.31 8.37 -10.85
CA ALA A 177 3.69 8.85 -10.94
C ALA A 177 4.50 8.02 -11.96
N PRO A 178 5.59 8.56 -12.53
CA PRO A 178 6.52 7.79 -13.35
C PRO A 178 6.95 6.50 -12.63
N GLY A 179 6.96 5.37 -13.35
CA GLY A 179 7.31 4.07 -12.78
C GLY A 179 6.17 3.34 -12.02
N PHE A 180 4.97 3.92 -11.95
CA PHE A 180 3.80 3.37 -11.25
C PHE A 180 3.59 1.87 -11.52
N GLU A 181 3.58 1.45 -12.79
CA GLU A 181 3.26 0.05 -13.15
C GLU A 181 4.27 -0.95 -12.57
N LYS A 182 5.56 -0.59 -12.48
CA LYS A 182 6.57 -1.45 -11.85
C LYS A 182 6.42 -1.49 -10.33
N ARG A 183 6.08 -0.36 -9.70
CA ARG A 183 5.80 -0.32 -8.25
C ARG A 183 4.52 -1.07 -7.91
N LEU A 184 3.49 -0.99 -8.75
CA LEU A 184 2.26 -1.76 -8.59
C LEU A 184 2.57 -3.27 -8.58
N GLN A 185 3.40 -3.75 -9.51
CA GLN A 185 3.86 -5.15 -9.50
C GLN A 185 4.63 -5.50 -8.23
N LEU A 186 5.51 -4.61 -7.76
CA LEU A 186 6.23 -4.81 -6.49
C LEU A 186 5.24 -4.91 -5.31
N TYR A 187 4.20 -4.08 -5.27
CA TYR A 187 3.17 -4.14 -4.24
C TYR A 187 2.33 -5.41 -4.33
N GLN A 188 2.00 -5.86 -5.53
CA GLN A 188 1.32 -7.15 -5.73
C GLN A 188 2.17 -8.32 -5.24
N LEU A 189 3.50 -8.24 -5.35
CA LEU A 189 4.40 -9.27 -4.84
C LEU A 189 4.16 -9.53 -3.35
N PHE A 190 4.02 -8.50 -2.52
CA PHE A 190 3.71 -8.66 -1.10
C PHE A 190 2.46 -9.52 -0.90
N HIS A 191 1.37 -9.18 -1.59
CA HIS A 191 0.10 -9.90 -1.42
C HIS A 191 0.16 -11.33 -1.96
N TYR A 192 0.88 -11.58 -3.06
CA TYR A 192 1.10 -12.94 -3.56
C TYR A 192 1.95 -13.79 -2.62
N LEU A 193 3.00 -13.21 -2.01
CA LEU A 193 3.79 -13.89 -0.98
C LEU A 193 2.95 -14.15 0.28
N ASN A 194 2.14 -13.18 0.72
CA ASN A 194 1.20 -13.33 1.82
C ASN A 194 0.22 -14.49 1.54
N HIS A 195 -0.35 -14.55 0.34
CA HIS A 195 -1.24 -15.64 -0.06
C HIS A 195 -0.53 -16.99 -0.17
N TRP A 196 0.73 -17.02 -0.61
CA TRP A 196 1.53 -18.23 -0.59
C TRP A 196 1.70 -18.73 0.85
N ASN A 197 2.09 -17.85 1.77
CA ASN A 197 2.26 -18.22 3.18
C ASN A 197 0.94 -18.62 3.86
N HIS A 198 -0.19 -18.03 3.46
CA HIS A 198 -1.52 -18.35 4.00
C HIS A 198 -2.12 -19.66 3.46
N PHE A 199 -2.06 -19.85 2.14
CA PHE A 199 -2.88 -20.83 1.42
C PHE A 199 -2.05 -21.87 0.65
N GLY A 200 -0.73 -21.75 0.69
CA GLY A 200 0.20 -22.71 0.08
C GLY A 200 0.64 -22.34 -1.34
N SER A 201 1.30 -23.29 -1.99
CA SER A 201 2.13 -23.07 -3.20
C SER A 201 1.37 -22.67 -4.47
N GLY A 202 0.04 -22.60 -4.45
CA GLY A 202 -0.77 -22.11 -5.58
C GLY A 202 -0.40 -20.68 -6.02
N TYR A 203 0.14 -19.87 -5.10
CA TYR A 203 0.56 -18.48 -5.37
C TYR A 203 2.07 -18.32 -5.63
N LYS A 204 2.85 -19.41 -5.53
CA LYS A 204 4.29 -19.40 -5.80
C LYS A 204 4.60 -18.93 -7.22
N GLY A 205 3.91 -19.47 -8.23
CA GLY A 205 4.16 -19.16 -9.63
C GLY A 205 4.04 -17.66 -9.93
N SER A 206 2.97 -17.02 -9.43
CA SER A 206 2.74 -15.57 -9.56
C SER A 206 3.82 -14.76 -8.86
N SER A 207 4.20 -15.14 -7.64
CA SER A 207 5.25 -14.48 -6.85
C SER A 207 6.59 -14.47 -7.61
N LEU A 208 7.04 -15.65 -8.06
CA LEU A 208 8.31 -15.79 -8.78
C LEU A 208 8.29 -15.06 -10.12
N ASN A 209 7.16 -15.09 -10.84
CA ASN A 209 7.03 -14.39 -12.11
C ASN A 209 7.18 -12.86 -11.95
N ILE A 210 6.57 -12.29 -10.91
CA ILE A 210 6.73 -10.86 -10.60
C ILE A 210 8.19 -10.54 -10.30
N MET A 211 8.85 -11.33 -9.44
CA MET A 211 10.27 -11.11 -9.12
C MET A 211 11.13 -11.17 -10.39
N ARG A 212 10.94 -12.17 -11.26
CA ARG A 212 11.68 -12.29 -12.54
C ARG A 212 11.45 -11.09 -13.47
N ASN A 213 10.28 -10.46 -13.44
CA ASN A 213 9.99 -9.31 -14.28
C ASN A 213 10.60 -8.02 -13.72
N LEU A 214 10.66 -7.86 -12.40
CA LEU A 214 11.21 -6.68 -11.75
C LEU A 214 12.74 -6.62 -11.76
N ILE A 215 13.43 -7.77 -11.89
CA ILE A 215 14.90 -7.81 -11.95
C ILE A 215 15.48 -7.55 -13.34
N LYS A 216 14.67 -7.64 -14.41
CA LYS A 216 15.06 -7.34 -15.80
C LYS A 216 15.27 -5.83 -15.97
#